data_AF-A0A3A6HFR3-F1
#
_entry.id   AF-A0A3A6HFR3-F1
#
_cell.length_a   1.000
_cell.length_b   1.000
_cell.length_c   1.000
_cell.angle_alpha   90.00
_cell.angle_beta   90.00
_cell.angle_gamma   90.00
#
_symmetry.space_group_name_H-M   'P 1'
#
loop_
_entity.id
_entity.type
_entity.pdbx_description
1 polymer ?
#
loop_
_entity_poly.entity_id
_entity_poly.type
_entity_poly.pdbx_seq_one_letter_code
_entity_poly.pdbx_strand_id
1 'polypeptide(L)'
;MEIKINNKEYEVPQLGFKDMVKMEDMGFSIIDLFQNQKVFSVAAAYVGICADCKREEAERLIEQHILGGGSLDSIYESFTQAVDRSGFFRKLLGRDQKE
;
A
#
# COMPACT_ATOMS: atom_id res chain seq x y z
N MET A 1 3.92 2.41 -12.91
CA MET A 1 2.93 3.25 -12.18
C MET A 1 3.73 3.92 -11.10
N GLU A 2 3.44 5.18 -10.82
CA GLU A 2 4.17 5.95 -9.83
C GLU A 2 3.19 6.59 -8.86
N ILE A 3 3.64 6.73 -7.61
CA ILE A 3 2.93 7.49 -6.59
C ILE A 3 3.80 8.67 -6.15
N LYS A 4 3.17 9.84 -5.96
CA LYS A 4 3.86 11.05 -5.51
C LYS A 4 3.62 11.27 -4.02
N ILE A 5 4.68 11.20 -3.22
CA ILE A 5 4.67 11.43 -1.76
C ILE A 5 5.71 12.50 -1.46
N ASN A 6 5.34 13.57 -0.76
CA ASN A 6 6.25 14.68 -0.43
C ASN A 6 7.02 15.26 -1.63
N ASN A 7 6.33 15.48 -2.76
CA ASN A 7 6.93 15.90 -4.03
C ASN A 7 7.98 14.97 -4.63
N LYS A 8 8.12 13.74 -4.12
CA LYS A 8 8.96 12.69 -4.69
C LYS A 8 8.10 11.61 -5.34
N GLU A 9 8.55 11.11 -6.47
CA GLU A 9 7.90 10.02 -7.20
C GLU A 9 8.54 8.69 -6.78
N TYR A 10 7.68 7.71 -6.51
CA TYR A 10 8.07 6.36 -6.13
C TYR A 10 7.48 5.38 -7.12
N GLU A 11 8.31 4.46 -7.62
CA GLU A 11 7.83 3.38 -8.48
C GLU A 11 6.97 2.42 -7.66
N VAL A 12 5.78 2.13 -8.16
CA VAL A 12 4.87 1.17 -7.54
C VAL A 12 5.25 -0.23 -8.05
N PRO A 13 5.79 -1.11 -7.19
CA PRO A 13 6.16 -2.45 -7.61
C PRO A 13 4.90 -3.27 -7.92
N GLN A 14 5.06 -4.30 -8.75
CA GLN A 14 4.02 -5.32 -8.90
C GLN A 14 3.92 -6.10 -7.58
N LEU A 15 2.84 -5.87 -6.84
CA LEU A 15 2.62 -6.50 -5.55
C LEU A 15 2.56 -8.04 -5.69
N GLY A 16 3.28 -8.75 -4.84
CA GLY A 16 3.32 -10.21 -4.81
C GLY A 16 3.57 -10.77 -3.40
N PHE A 17 3.90 -12.06 -3.32
CA PHE A 17 4.09 -12.75 -2.05
C PHE A 17 5.23 -12.15 -1.20
N LYS A 18 6.32 -11.69 -1.84
CA LYS A 18 7.43 -11.02 -1.13
C LYS A 18 6.97 -9.76 -0.40
N ASP A 19 6.01 -9.03 -0.98
CA ASP A 19 5.52 -7.79 -0.43
C ASP A 19 4.59 -8.08 0.76
N MET A 20 3.89 -9.22 0.74
CA MET A 20 3.17 -9.72 1.92
C MET A 20 4.11 -9.97 3.08
N VAL A 21 5.19 -10.74 2.88
CA VAL A 21 6.17 -10.99 3.94
C VAL A 21 6.71 -9.67 4.50
N LYS A 22 7.01 -8.70 3.63
CA LYS A 22 7.43 -7.37 4.06
C LYS A 22 6.37 -6.63 4.89
N MET A 23 5.08 -6.71 4.52
CA MET A 23 4.00 -6.13 5.32
C MET A 23 3.89 -6.81 6.70
N GLU A 24 4.08 -8.14 6.78
CA GLU A 24 4.12 -8.88 8.05
C GLU A 24 5.31 -8.46 8.90
N ASP A 25 6.50 -8.31 8.31
CA ASP A 25 7.72 -7.82 8.98
C ASP A 25 7.53 -6.38 9.51
N MET A 26 6.70 -5.57 8.86
CA MET A 26 6.28 -4.24 9.34
C MET A 26 5.23 -4.32 10.47
N GLY A 27 4.75 -5.50 10.82
CA GLY A 27 3.77 -5.74 11.88
C GLY A 27 2.32 -5.55 11.44
N PHE A 28 2.01 -5.62 10.15
CA PHE A 28 0.63 -5.59 9.67
C PHE A 28 0.02 -6.97 9.60
N SER A 29 -1.18 -7.12 10.17
CA SER A 29 -2.04 -8.27 9.88
C SER A 29 -2.66 -8.09 8.50
N ILE A 30 -2.17 -8.85 7.53
CA ILE A 30 -2.62 -8.75 6.13
C ILE A 30 -4.08 -9.14 5.99
N ILE A 31 -4.50 -10.19 6.70
CA ILE A 31 -5.89 -10.62 6.74
C ILE A 31 -6.77 -9.46 7.23
N ASP A 32 -6.38 -8.78 8.31
CA ASP A 32 -7.12 -7.63 8.83
C ASP A 32 -7.13 -6.45 7.86
N LEU A 33 -6.01 -6.17 7.18
CA LEU A 33 -5.89 -5.05 6.24
C LEU A 33 -6.98 -5.14 5.17
N PHE A 34 -7.19 -6.35 4.64
CA PHE A 34 -8.15 -6.58 3.56
C PHE A 34 -9.59 -6.78 4.05
N GLN A 35 -9.80 -7.39 5.22
CA GLN A 35 -11.15 -7.65 5.73
C GLN A 35 -11.79 -6.42 6.39
N ASN A 36 -11.00 -5.61 7.10
CA ASN A 36 -11.53 -4.53 7.94
C ASN A 36 -11.31 -3.13 7.36
N GLN A 37 -10.86 -3.03 6.11
CA GLN A 37 -10.59 -1.75 5.42
C GLN A 37 -9.80 -0.75 6.29
N LYS A 38 -8.74 -1.22 6.97
CA LYS A 38 -7.90 -0.37 7.84
C LYS A 38 -7.08 0.60 6.99
N VAL A 39 -7.70 1.68 6.48
CA VAL A 39 -7.13 2.60 5.47
C VAL A 39 -5.76 3.13 5.85
N PHE A 40 -5.57 3.58 7.09
CA PHE A 40 -4.28 4.08 7.57
C PHE A 40 -3.18 3.02 7.58
N SER A 41 -3.51 1.81 8.01
CA SER A 41 -2.56 0.69 8.03
C SER A 41 -2.22 0.23 6.62
N VAL A 42 -3.20 0.23 5.70
CA VAL A 42 -2.98 -0.05 4.27
C VAL A 42 -2.04 1.00 3.67
N ALA A 43 -2.28 2.27 3.94
CA ALA A 43 -1.42 3.35 3.45
C ALA A 43 0.01 3.19 3.94
N ALA A 44 0.22 2.96 5.25
CA ALA A 44 1.56 2.75 5.82
C ALA A 44 2.28 1.54 5.23
N ALA A 45 1.58 0.41 5.08
CA ALA A 45 2.10 -0.80 4.43
C ALA A 45 2.52 -0.53 2.97
N TYR A 46 1.63 0.10 2.21
CA TYR A 46 1.84 0.39 0.80
C TYR A 46 2.99 1.39 0.57
N VAL A 47 3.05 2.46 1.36
CA VAL A 47 4.14 3.44 1.28
C VAL A 47 5.47 2.81 1.68
N GLY A 48 5.52 1.96 2.71
CA GLY A 48 6.75 1.25 3.09
C GLY A 48 7.27 0.29 2.01
N ILE A 49 6.36 -0.29 1.22
CA ILE A 49 6.75 -1.06 0.04
C ILE A 49 7.31 -0.14 -1.04
N CYS A 50 6.59 0.92 -1.44
CA CYS A 50 7.00 1.80 -2.54
C CYS A 50 8.28 2.59 -2.24
N ALA A 51 8.46 3.02 -1.00
CA ALA A 51 9.63 3.77 -0.54
C ALA A 51 10.77 2.89 -0.02
N ASP A 52 10.60 1.57 -0.06
CA ASP A 52 11.51 0.57 0.49
C ASP A 52 11.99 0.88 1.92
N CYS A 53 11.06 1.18 2.82
CA CYS A 53 11.37 1.62 4.18
C CYS A 53 10.57 0.87 5.26
N LYS A 54 10.99 1.05 6.51
CA LYS A 54 10.30 0.49 7.68
C LYS A 54 9.02 1.27 8.00
N ARG A 55 8.14 0.66 8.79
CA ARG A 55 6.85 1.22 9.19
C ARG A 55 6.93 2.65 9.73
N GLU A 56 7.78 2.91 10.71
CA GLU A 56 7.92 4.24 11.33
C GLU A 56 8.24 5.33 10.29
N GLU A 57 9.10 5.02 9.32
CA GLU A 57 9.46 5.95 8.26
C GLU A 57 8.31 6.13 7.26
N ALA A 58 7.59 5.06 6.92
CA ALA A 58 6.41 5.15 6.07
C ALA A 58 5.31 6.02 6.71
N GLU A 59 5.04 5.83 8.01
CA GLU A 59 4.09 6.64 8.78
C GLU A 59 4.52 8.11 8.79
N ARG A 60 5.80 8.40 9.04
CA ARG A 60 6.37 9.76 8.99
C ARG A 60 6.23 10.39 7.59
N LEU A 61 6.48 9.64 6.53
CA LEU A 61 6.33 10.13 5.16
C LEU A 61 4.87 10.49 4.85
N ILE A 62 3.92 9.65 5.29
CA ILE A 62 2.48 9.91 5.13
C ILE A 62 2.05 11.15 5.92
N GLU A 63 2.49 11.27 7.17
CA GLU A 63 2.21 12.45 7.99
C GLU A 63 2.71 13.73 7.31
N GLN A 64 3.95 13.73 6.83
CA GLN A 64 4.51 14.85 6.08
C GLN A 64 3.74 15.14 4.79
N HIS A 65 3.25 14.10 4.11
CA HIS A 65 2.50 14.27 2.86
C HIS A 65 1.18 14.98 3.12
N ILE A 66 0.46 14.59 4.18
CA ILE A 66 -0.79 15.23 4.59
C ILE A 66 -0.54 16.68 5.04
N LEU A 67 0.48 16.91 5.87
CA LEU A 67 0.86 18.26 6.31
C LEU A 67 1.28 19.17 5.14
N GLY A 68 1.84 18.60 4.08
CA GLY A 68 2.20 19.28 2.84
C GLY A 68 1.04 19.52 1.86
N GLY A 69 -0.21 19.17 2.23
CA GLY A 69 -1.41 19.33 1.40
C GLY A 69 -1.71 18.14 0.48
N GLY A 70 -1.00 17.02 0.63
CA GLY A 70 -1.30 15.75 -0.02
C GLY A 70 -2.51 15.04 0.60
N SER A 71 -3.06 14.05 -0.10
CA SER A 71 -4.27 13.33 0.34
C SER A 71 -4.01 11.84 0.55
N LEU A 72 -4.55 11.31 1.65
CA LEU A 72 -4.58 9.87 1.92
C LEU A 72 -5.38 9.10 0.86
N ASP A 73 -6.42 9.72 0.28
CA ASP A 73 -7.25 9.10 -0.76
C ASP A 73 -6.41 8.76 -1.99
N SER A 74 -5.47 9.63 -2.38
CA SER A 74 -4.58 9.38 -3.52
C SER A 74 -3.68 8.16 -3.30
N ILE A 75 -3.23 7.94 -2.05
CA ILE A 75 -2.45 6.77 -1.67
C ILE A 75 -3.32 5.52 -1.75
N TYR A 76 -4.55 5.59 -1.23
CA TYR A 76 -5.49 4.49 -1.23
C TYR A 76 -5.96 4.07 -2.63
N GLU A 77 -6.22 5.04 -3.51
CA GLU A 77 -6.54 4.80 -4.91
C GLU A 77 -5.39 4.11 -5.64
N SER A 78 -4.16 4.60 -5.46
CA SER A 78 -2.95 3.99 -6.02
C SER A 78 -2.76 2.55 -5.53
N PHE A 79 -2.98 2.31 -4.23
CA PHE A 79 -2.96 0.96 -3.66
C PHE A 79 -4.00 0.05 -4.32
N THR A 80 -5.24 0.51 -4.46
CA THR A 80 -6.32 -0.27 -5.08
C THR A 80 -5.96 -0.66 -6.51
N GLN A 81 -5.41 0.28 -7.28
CA GLN A 81 -4.95 -0.01 -8.65
C GLN A 81 -3.75 -0.97 -8.67
N ALA A 82 -2.84 -0.89 -7.71
CA ALA A 82 -1.71 -1.83 -7.59
C ALA A 82 -2.19 -3.26 -7.30
N VAL A 83 -3.18 -3.40 -6.40
CA VAL A 83 -3.84 -4.67 -6.10
C VAL A 83 -4.54 -5.24 -7.34
N ASP A 84 -5.27 -4.41 -8.09
CA ASP A 84 -6.00 -4.84 -9.29
C ASP A 84 -5.07 -5.15 -10.49
N ARG A 85 -3.84 -4.66 -10.49
CA ARG A 85 -2.80 -5.05 -11.47
C ARG A 85 -2.05 -6.30 -11.05
N SER A 86 -2.10 -6.67 -9.77
CA SER A 86 -1.45 -7.86 -9.27
C SER A 86 -2.34 -9.10 -9.46
N GLY A 87 -1.93 -9.99 -10.36
CA GLY A 87 -2.58 -11.30 -10.51
C GLY A 87 -2.54 -12.13 -9.22
N PHE A 88 -1.52 -11.93 -8.38
CA PHE A 88 -1.42 -12.59 -7.08
C PHE A 88 -2.50 -12.10 -6.11
N PHE A 89 -2.60 -10.78 -5.88
CA PHE A 89 -3.59 -10.24 -4.95
C PHE A 89 -5.02 -10.43 -5.46
N ARG A 90 -5.26 -10.34 -6.77
CA ARG A 90 -6.58 -10.64 -7.37
C ARG A 90 -7.06 -12.04 -7.01
N LYS A 91 -6.20 -13.05 -7.13
CA LYS A 91 -6.51 -14.43 -6.75
C LYS A 91 -6.64 -14.59 -5.25
N LEU A 92 -5.73 -14.00 -4.47
CA LEU A 92 -5.74 -14.10 -3.02
C LEU A 92 -7.01 -13.51 -2.39
N LEU A 93 -7.48 -12.37 -2.91
CA LEU A 93 -8.68 -11.68 -2.43
C LEU A 93 -9.97 -12.18 -3.08
N GLY A 94 -9.90 -13.21 -3.94
CA GLY A 94 -11.05 -13.75 -4.65
C GLY A 94 -11.70 -12.77 -5.64
N ARG A 95 -10.99 -11.72 -6.09
CA ARG A 95 -11.51 -10.70 -7.01
C ARG A 95 -11.68 -11.18 -8.45
N ASP A 96 -11.07 -12.33 -8.78
CA ASP A 96 -11.26 -13.00 -10.08
C ASP A 96 -12.56 -13.85 -10.14
N GLN A 97 -13.32 -14.01 -9.06
CA GLN A 97 -14.54 -14.85 -9.02
C GLN A 97 -15.83 -14.14 -9.49
N LYS A 98 -15.73 -13.21 -10.44
CA LYS A 98 -16.90 -12.77 -11.22
C LYS A 98 -16.76 -13.30 -12.64
N GLU A 99 -17.16 -14.55 -12.83
CA GLU A 99 -17.67 -15.09 -14.10
C GLU A 99 -19.11 -15.55 -13.88
#